data_AF-C6BK58-F1
#
_entry.id   AF-C6BK58-F1
#
_cell.length_a   1.000
_cell.length_b   1.000
_cell.length_c   1.000
_cell.angle_alpha   90.00
_cell.angle_beta   90.00
_cell.angle_gamma   90.00
#
_symmetry.space_group_name_H-M   'P 1'
#
loop_
_entity.id
_entity.type
_entity.pdbx_description
1 polymer ?
#
loop_
_entity_poly.entity_id
_entity_poly.type
_entity_poly.pdbx_seq_one_letter_code
_entity_poly.pdbx_strand_id
1 'polypeptide(L)'
;MQWRKWLVVLACAPMVTACGGGGDDSPAPVIQRLCPQAIDYNTVFTGGSGSGELVKVQLDTTKMTYQITYLASPIPVKTGTVAPTRDTAPNNVQTGTLTQETALPTEKLNQCAFRLNNASLDPSRPARFFLGQGVLGGTIPGATIQFDGIVGVGKIAQTTFPYYPFISFSNTETDLNRIAGNYNQLGYHQVPSQNFSQQAVDARFTINADGTYTECDNLGVKNGGACLTSSATVNQKLTLRGDAPAFTTLNYQPQVPATVSSLDPAKAGKGVMIVGKLYGQLVPIFIRVGAANSDLTAGPPVADDESGISMMAPVGNVAQGSQDGEYTGVDSTFNYRATALVGAQATMLDPFNASQAALARPLNLDFTQSVPGVIRTTQTSAPAGSAPTGKLIFTGKTFGFLDMSDTKNPYFTVGAFVQ
;
A
#
# COMPACT_ATOMS: atom_id res chain seq x y z
N MET A 1 16.70 -14.70 72.30
CA MET A 1 16.64 -16.18 72.33
C MET A 1 16.95 -16.71 70.93
N GLN A 2 17.94 -17.61 70.84
CA GLN A 2 18.02 -18.85 70.02
C GLN A 2 17.45 -18.82 68.57
N TRP A 3 18.29 -18.95 67.51
CA TRP A 3 18.74 -20.23 66.86
C TRP A 3 17.59 -21.08 66.29
N ARG A 4 17.60 -21.75 65.11
CA ARG A 4 18.57 -22.15 64.04
C ARG A 4 17.70 -22.51 62.78
N LYS A 5 18.11 -22.69 61.52
CA LYS A 5 19.35 -22.99 60.74
C LYS A 5 19.36 -22.03 59.50
N TRP A 6 20.39 -21.73 58.70
CA TRP A 6 21.45 -22.48 57.98
C TRP A 6 20.99 -23.47 56.90
N LEU A 7 21.19 -23.11 55.63
CA LEU A 7 21.68 -24.01 54.58
C LEU A 7 22.43 -23.20 53.51
N VAL A 8 23.70 -23.54 53.30
CA VAL A 8 24.59 -23.01 52.26
C VAL A 8 24.79 -24.10 51.23
N VAL A 9 24.79 -23.78 49.94
CA VAL A 9 25.23 -24.70 48.87
C VAL A 9 26.49 -24.11 48.23
N LEU A 10 27.57 -24.90 48.23
CA LEU A 10 28.86 -24.51 47.67
C LEU A 10 28.91 -24.67 46.15
N ALA A 11 29.90 -24.02 45.54
CA ALA A 11 30.17 -24.04 44.12
C ALA A 11 30.69 -25.39 43.60
N CYS A 12 30.40 -25.67 42.33
CA CYS A 12 31.21 -26.54 41.46
C CYS A 12 31.44 -25.82 40.13
N ALA A 13 32.67 -25.36 39.90
CA ALA A 13 33.12 -24.88 38.60
C ALA A 13 34.03 -25.94 37.95
N PRO A 14 33.79 -26.35 36.70
CA PRO A 14 34.75 -27.12 35.94
C PRO A 14 35.74 -26.17 35.22
N MET A 15 37.01 -26.23 35.62
CA MET A 15 38.13 -25.97 34.69
C MET A 15 38.42 -27.25 33.89
N VAL A 16 39.43 -27.20 32.98
CA VAL A 16 39.86 -28.24 32.00
C VAL A 16 39.16 -28.05 30.63
N THR A 17 39.82 -27.82 29.50
CA THR A 17 41.27 -27.72 29.18
C THR A 17 41.52 -26.84 27.96
N ALA A 18 42.71 -26.24 27.86
CA ALA A 18 43.26 -25.76 26.61
C ALA A 18 43.96 -26.91 25.85
N CYS A 19 43.53 -27.18 24.62
CA CYS A 19 44.30 -27.89 23.60
C CYS A 19 44.22 -27.07 22.30
N GLY A 20 45.34 -26.90 21.61
CA GLY A 20 45.40 -26.09 20.39
C GLY A 20 45.43 -26.92 19.10
N GLY A 21 45.27 -26.23 17.97
CA GLY A 21 45.60 -26.75 16.64
C GLY A 21 44.45 -27.40 15.89
N GLY A 22 43.91 -26.69 14.89
CA GLY A 22 42.87 -27.17 13.98
C GLY A 22 42.05 -26.01 13.45
N GLY A 23 42.33 -25.59 12.20
CA GLY A 23 41.60 -24.51 11.57
C GLY A 23 40.27 -25.02 11.01
N ASP A 24 39.21 -24.90 11.79
CA ASP A 24 37.84 -24.87 11.28
C ASP A 24 37.40 -23.41 11.21
N ASP A 25 37.37 -22.86 9.99
CA ASP A 25 36.58 -21.66 9.70
C ASP A 25 35.13 -22.00 10.03
N SER A 26 34.65 -21.56 11.20
CA SER A 26 33.24 -21.70 11.56
C SER A 26 32.41 -21.05 10.45
N PRO A 27 31.47 -21.78 9.80
CA PRO A 27 30.73 -21.24 8.68
C PRO A 27 30.12 -19.89 9.05
N ALA A 28 30.36 -18.88 8.22
CA ALA A 28 29.88 -17.53 8.48
C ALA A 28 28.39 -17.57 8.81
N PRO A 29 27.93 -16.94 9.91
CA PRO A 29 26.55 -17.10 10.38
C PRO A 29 25.55 -16.80 9.26
N VAL A 30 24.78 -17.82 8.88
CA VAL A 30 23.79 -17.69 7.80
C VAL A 30 22.68 -16.76 8.30
N ILE A 31 22.74 -15.50 7.89
CA ILE A 31 21.69 -14.52 8.16
C ILE A 31 20.42 -15.01 7.46
N GLN A 32 19.42 -15.39 8.25
CA GLN A 32 18.11 -15.81 7.72
C GLN A 32 17.47 -14.64 6.95
N ARG A 33 17.45 -14.72 5.61
CA ARG A 33 16.87 -13.67 4.76
C ARG A 33 15.35 -13.59 4.90
N LEU A 34 14.82 -12.39 4.71
CA LEU A 34 13.39 -12.10 4.71
C LEU A 34 12.74 -12.19 3.32
N CYS A 35 13.58 -12.41 2.30
CA CYS A 35 13.23 -12.42 0.90
C CYS A 35 13.99 -13.54 0.16
N PRO A 36 13.54 -13.95 -1.04
CA PRO A 36 14.29 -14.87 -1.89
C PRO A 36 15.74 -14.41 -2.09
N GLN A 37 16.70 -15.34 -2.17
CA GLN A 37 18.12 -14.99 -2.30
C GLN A 37 18.40 -14.20 -3.58
N ALA A 38 17.77 -14.61 -4.68
CA ALA A 38 17.76 -13.88 -5.94
C ALA A 38 16.40 -14.06 -6.63
N ILE A 39 16.02 -13.08 -7.44
CA ILE A 39 14.92 -13.15 -8.41
C ILE A 39 15.38 -12.56 -9.75
N ASP A 40 14.69 -12.97 -10.82
CA ASP A 40 14.87 -12.46 -12.18
C ASP A 40 13.54 -11.99 -12.78
N TYR A 41 13.57 -11.54 -14.04
CA TYR A 41 12.39 -11.05 -14.74
C TYR A 41 11.29 -12.10 -15.00
N ASN A 42 11.50 -13.38 -14.69
CA ASN A 42 10.41 -14.37 -14.69
C ASN A 42 9.49 -14.20 -13.46
N THR A 43 9.95 -13.53 -12.41
CA THR A 43 9.12 -13.16 -11.25
C THR A 43 8.38 -11.85 -11.52
N VAL A 44 7.11 -11.94 -11.91
CA VAL A 44 6.25 -10.79 -12.19
C VAL A 44 5.39 -10.46 -10.97
N PHE A 45 5.60 -9.28 -10.38
CA PHE A 45 4.71 -8.76 -9.33
C PHE A 45 3.64 -7.88 -9.95
N THR A 46 2.35 -8.17 -9.72
CA THR A 46 1.24 -7.32 -10.17
C THR A 46 0.64 -6.58 -8.98
N GLY A 47 0.36 -5.28 -9.11
CA GLY A 47 -0.11 -4.46 -7.99
C GLY A 47 -0.63 -3.08 -8.35
N GLY A 48 -0.97 -2.32 -7.31
CA GLY A 48 -1.55 -0.99 -7.42
C GLY A 48 -0.72 0.06 -6.68
N SER A 49 -0.75 1.30 -7.16
CA SER A 49 -0.10 2.47 -6.54
C SER A 49 -1.09 3.49 -5.97
N GLY A 50 -0.60 4.34 -5.06
CA GLY A 50 -1.32 5.51 -4.56
C GLY A 50 -1.51 6.64 -5.58
N SER A 51 -0.92 6.55 -6.77
CA SER A 51 -1.29 7.35 -7.95
C SER A 51 -2.51 6.79 -8.70
N GLY A 52 -3.05 5.64 -8.29
CA GLY A 52 -4.12 4.94 -8.99
C GLY A 52 -3.64 4.17 -10.23
N GLU A 53 -2.39 3.71 -10.26
CA GLU A 53 -1.80 3.00 -11.39
C GLU A 53 -1.81 1.48 -11.16
N LEU A 54 -2.25 0.71 -12.16
CA LEU A 54 -2.06 -0.74 -12.20
C LEU A 54 -0.69 -1.02 -12.85
N VAL A 55 0.18 -1.71 -12.12
CA VAL A 55 1.55 -1.98 -12.57
C VAL A 55 1.90 -3.47 -12.53
N LYS A 56 2.72 -3.90 -13.49
CA LYS A 56 3.60 -5.06 -13.34
C LYS A 56 5.01 -4.56 -13.02
N VAL A 57 5.68 -5.21 -12.07
CA VAL A 57 7.07 -4.92 -11.70
C VAL A 57 7.88 -6.21 -11.76
N GLN A 58 9.05 -6.13 -12.39
CA GLN A 58 10.00 -7.23 -12.57
C GLN A 58 11.39 -6.75 -12.16
N LEU A 59 12.15 -7.61 -11.47
CA LEU A 59 13.45 -7.28 -10.90
C LEU A 59 14.45 -8.37 -11.26
N ASP A 60 15.69 -7.98 -11.56
CA ASP A 60 16.83 -8.88 -11.61
C ASP A 60 17.81 -8.43 -10.53
N THR A 61 17.81 -9.14 -9.39
CA THR A 61 18.62 -8.80 -8.23
C THR A 61 20.08 -9.22 -8.39
N THR A 62 20.42 -9.94 -9.47
CA THR A 62 21.80 -10.32 -9.80
C THR A 62 22.42 -9.31 -10.77
N LYS A 63 21.65 -8.83 -11.76
CA LYS A 63 22.04 -7.77 -12.70
C LYS A 63 21.80 -6.36 -12.15
N MET A 64 21.08 -6.25 -11.04
CA MET A 64 20.66 -4.98 -10.43
C MET A 64 19.88 -4.09 -11.41
N THR A 65 18.85 -4.66 -12.04
CA THR A 65 17.95 -3.97 -12.97
C THR A 65 16.48 -4.17 -12.63
N TYR A 66 15.64 -3.24 -13.05
CA TYR A 66 14.19 -3.35 -12.91
C TYR A 66 13.46 -2.96 -14.20
N GLN A 67 12.23 -3.46 -14.32
CA GLN A 67 11.23 -3.04 -15.29
C GLN A 67 9.89 -2.81 -14.60
N ILE A 68 9.22 -1.71 -14.93
CA ILE A 68 7.84 -1.40 -14.57
C ILE A 68 7.04 -1.32 -15.86
N THR A 69 5.90 -1.99 -15.93
CA THR A 69 4.92 -1.85 -17.01
C THR A 69 3.62 -1.29 -16.45
N TYR A 70 3.22 -0.13 -16.95
CA TYR A 70 1.95 0.52 -16.60
C TYR A 70 0.83 -0.06 -17.48
N LEU A 71 -0.24 -0.53 -16.84
CA LEU A 71 -1.38 -1.23 -17.48
C LEU A 71 -2.72 -0.50 -17.30
N ALA A 72 -2.77 0.40 -16.33
CA ALA A 72 -3.73 1.48 -16.23
C ALA A 72 -3.03 2.64 -15.51
N SER A 73 -3.21 3.88 -15.95
CA SER A 73 -2.65 5.05 -15.24
C SER A 73 -3.48 6.30 -15.52
N PRO A 74 -3.75 7.15 -14.51
CA PRO A 74 -4.28 8.49 -14.71
C PRO A 74 -3.16 9.54 -14.91
N ILE A 75 -1.89 9.13 -14.84
CA ILE A 75 -0.74 10.03 -14.89
C ILE A 75 -0.41 10.35 -16.36
N PRO A 76 -0.42 11.63 -16.78
CA PRO A 76 -0.04 12.02 -18.13
C PRO A 76 1.43 11.70 -18.43
N VAL A 77 1.75 11.37 -19.67
CA VAL A 77 3.14 11.20 -20.14
C VAL A 77 3.89 12.54 -20.12
N LYS A 78 3.19 13.66 -20.26
CA LYS A 78 3.76 15.01 -20.37
C LYS A 78 3.03 16.01 -19.47
N THR A 79 3.78 16.82 -18.73
CA THR A 79 3.25 17.97 -18.00
C THR A 79 2.55 18.96 -18.95
N GLY A 80 1.40 19.50 -18.55
CA GLY A 80 0.57 20.37 -19.37
C GLY A 80 -0.44 19.65 -20.26
N THR A 81 -0.57 18.33 -20.18
CA THR A 81 -1.64 17.57 -20.84
C THR A 81 -2.32 16.61 -19.86
N VAL A 82 -3.51 16.11 -20.21
CA VAL A 82 -4.20 15.02 -19.48
C VAL A 82 -4.12 13.67 -20.19
N ALA A 83 -3.69 13.67 -21.45
CA ALA A 83 -3.50 12.49 -22.29
C ALA A 83 -2.32 12.71 -23.26
N PRO A 84 -1.71 11.64 -23.83
CA PRO A 84 -1.86 10.25 -23.40
C PRO A 84 -1.28 10.03 -21.98
N THR A 85 -1.77 8.99 -21.32
CA THR A 85 -1.37 8.55 -19.97
C THR A 85 -0.28 7.48 -20.03
N ARG A 86 0.39 7.20 -18.91
CA ARG A 86 1.54 6.27 -18.84
C ARG A 86 1.22 4.85 -19.31
N ASP A 87 -0.02 4.39 -19.26
CA ASP A 87 -0.44 3.09 -19.81
C ASP A 87 -0.44 3.03 -21.36
N THR A 88 -0.19 4.15 -22.05
CA THR A 88 -0.13 4.23 -23.51
C THR A 88 1.26 3.90 -24.06
N ALA A 89 1.36 2.82 -24.85
CA ALA A 89 2.59 2.43 -25.54
C ALA A 89 3.09 3.52 -26.52
N PRO A 90 4.41 3.71 -26.69
CA PRO A 90 5.51 2.96 -26.09
C PRO A 90 5.92 3.44 -24.68
N ASN A 91 5.24 4.44 -24.11
CA ASN A 91 5.61 5.06 -22.83
C ASN A 91 5.30 4.17 -21.61
N ASN A 92 4.63 3.04 -21.82
CA ASN A 92 4.12 2.16 -20.79
C ASN A 92 5.13 1.16 -20.22
N VAL A 93 6.36 1.16 -20.71
CA VAL A 93 7.46 0.38 -20.13
C VAL A 93 8.57 1.32 -19.68
N GLN A 94 8.91 1.25 -18.40
CA GLN A 94 10.03 1.98 -17.82
C GLN A 94 11.05 0.98 -17.25
N THR A 95 12.31 1.14 -17.62
CA THR A 95 13.42 0.32 -17.11
C THR A 95 14.43 1.19 -16.35
N GLY A 96 15.23 0.56 -15.49
CA GLY A 96 16.29 1.25 -14.78
C GLY A 96 17.21 0.29 -14.02
N THR A 97 18.16 0.87 -13.28
CA THR A 97 19.11 0.13 -12.45
C THR A 97 18.79 0.28 -10.96
N LEU A 98 19.26 -0.68 -10.19
CA LEU A 98 19.13 -0.77 -8.74
C LEU A 98 20.48 -0.55 -8.07
N THR A 99 20.45 -0.11 -6.82
CA THR A 99 21.59 -0.15 -5.88
C THR A 99 21.10 -0.86 -4.63
N GLN A 100 21.92 -1.73 -4.02
CA GLN A 100 21.57 -2.36 -2.74
C GLN A 100 21.40 -1.28 -1.67
N GLU A 101 20.38 -1.38 -0.82
CA GLU A 101 20.26 -0.50 0.34
C GLU A 101 21.28 -0.88 1.42
N THR A 102 21.79 0.12 2.13
CA THR A 102 22.77 -0.05 3.22
C THR A 102 22.41 0.76 4.47
N ALA A 103 21.41 1.65 4.40
CA ALA A 103 21.03 2.58 5.46
C ALA A 103 19.90 2.07 6.39
N LEU A 104 19.42 0.84 6.26
CA LEU A 104 18.47 0.24 7.20
C LEU A 104 19.18 -0.27 8.47
N PRO A 105 18.49 -0.42 9.63
CA PRO A 105 19.13 -0.67 10.91
C PRO A 105 19.82 -2.03 11.04
N THR A 106 19.54 -2.97 10.14
CA THR A 106 20.17 -4.30 10.13
C THR A 106 20.50 -4.75 8.70
N GLU A 107 21.58 -5.53 8.58
CA GLU A 107 21.98 -6.17 7.33
C GLU A 107 20.88 -7.06 6.73
N LYS A 108 20.11 -7.74 7.60
CA LYS A 108 18.96 -8.57 7.22
C LYS A 108 17.86 -7.78 6.50
N LEU A 109 17.65 -6.51 6.86
CA LEU A 109 16.72 -5.60 6.18
C LEU A 109 17.33 -5.05 4.89
N ASN A 110 18.60 -4.60 4.94
CA ASN A 110 19.34 -4.10 3.78
C ASN A 110 19.33 -5.09 2.60
N GLN A 111 19.54 -6.37 2.88
CA GLN A 111 19.55 -7.46 1.89
C GLN A 111 18.25 -7.63 1.08
N CYS A 112 17.13 -7.10 1.59
CA CYS A 112 15.81 -7.19 0.99
C CYS A 112 15.28 -5.82 0.50
N ALA A 113 16.12 -4.78 0.53
CA ALA A 113 15.79 -3.44 0.08
C ALA A 113 16.74 -2.94 -1.02
N PHE A 114 16.16 -2.28 -2.02
CA PHE A 114 16.87 -1.80 -3.21
C PHE A 114 16.47 -0.37 -3.51
N ARG A 115 17.46 0.52 -3.68
CA ARG A 115 17.24 1.88 -4.21
C ARG A 115 17.10 1.82 -5.72
N LEU A 116 16.09 2.47 -6.27
CA LEU A 116 15.95 2.68 -7.71
C LEU A 116 16.79 3.91 -8.11
N ASN A 117 17.71 3.72 -9.04
CA ASN A 117 18.55 4.82 -9.53
C ASN A 117 17.73 5.73 -10.45
N ASN A 118 17.84 7.05 -10.25
CA ASN A 118 17.18 8.11 -11.03
C ASN A 118 15.64 8.00 -11.16
N ALA A 119 14.98 7.28 -10.25
CA ALA A 119 13.52 7.06 -10.26
C ALA A 119 12.72 8.09 -9.44
N SER A 120 13.38 8.87 -8.58
CA SER A 120 12.72 9.93 -7.79
C SER A 120 12.97 11.29 -8.42
N LEU A 121 11.93 12.14 -8.41
CA LEU A 121 12.04 13.56 -8.77
C LEU A 121 12.59 14.43 -7.63
N ASP A 122 12.83 13.85 -6.45
CA ASP A 122 13.48 14.50 -5.30
C ASP A 122 14.74 13.70 -4.89
N PRO A 123 15.95 14.21 -5.12
CA PRO A 123 17.19 13.54 -4.75
C PRO A 123 17.33 13.25 -3.24
N SER A 124 16.67 14.03 -2.38
CA SER A 124 16.67 13.84 -0.92
C SER A 124 15.75 12.70 -0.48
N ARG A 125 14.82 12.27 -1.34
CA ARG A 125 13.88 11.17 -1.12
C ARG A 125 14.13 10.09 -2.17
N PRO A 126 15.05 9.14 -1.95
CA PRO A 126 15.27 8.03 -2.87
C PRO A 126 14.00 7.18 -3.04
N ALA A 127 13.70 6.78 -4.27
CA ALA A 127 12.72 5.74 -4.57
C ALA A 127 13.32 4.36 -4.23
N ARG A 128 12.53 3.47 -3.64
CA ARG A 128 12.98 2.17 -3.13
C ARG A 128 11.96 1.06 -3.35
N PHE A 129 12.48 -0.16 -3.46
CA PHE A 129 11.74 -1.40 -3.38
C PHE A 129 12.12 -2.17 -2.12
N PHE A 130 11.11 -2.76 -1.48
CA PHE A 130 11.27 -3.76 -0.41
C PHE A 130 10.69 -5.07 -0.93
N LEU A 131 11.57 -6.05 -1.15
CA LEU A 131 11.22 -7.39 -1.58
C LEU A 131 10.93 -8.25 -0.35
N GLY A 132 9.79 -8.92 -0.33
CA GLY A 132 9.45 -9.94 0.66
C GLY A 132 9.19 -11.30 0.01
N GLN A 133 8.69 -12.26 0.78
CA GLN A 133 8.25 -13.55 0.24
C GLN A 133 6.91 -13.41 -0.50
N GLY A 134 6.97 -13.27 -1.82
CA GLY A 134 5.80 -13.16 -2.70
C GLY A 134 5.15 -11.77 -2.78
N VAL A 135 5.73 -10.78 -2.09
CA VAL A 135 5.29 -9.38 -2.08
C VAL A 135 6.45 -8.46 -2.48
N LEU A 136 6.13 -7.39 -3.19
CA LEU A 136 7.03 -6.29 -3.49
C LEU A 136 6.30 -4.97 -3.22
N GLY A 137 6.85 -4.17 -2.31
CA GLY A 137 6.31 -2.86 -1.95
C GLY A 137 7.37 -1.76 -2.02
N GLY A 138 6.97 -0.54 -1.68
CA GLY A 138 7.84 0.64 -1.70
C GLY A 138 7.26 1.70 -2.62
N THR A 139 8.03 2.13 -3.62
CA THR A 139 7.69 3.26 -4.47
C THR A 139 7.91 3.01 -5.97
N ILE A 140 7.00 3.50 -6.82
CA ILE A 140 7.20 3.64 -8.28
C ILE A 140 7.53 5.09 -8.67
N PRO A 141 8.15 5.34 -9.85
CA PRO A 141 8.60 6.66 -10.28
C PRO A 141 7.52 7.76 -10.30
N GLY A 142 7.88 8.94 -9.77
CA GLY A 142 6.97 10.07 -9.59
C GLY A 142 6.71 10.88 -10.86
N ALA A 143 5.91 11.94 -10.78
CA ALA A 143 5.59 12.81 -11.91
C ALA A 143 5.39 14.28 -11.50
N THR A 144 5.65 15.21 -12.42
CA THR A 144 5.15 16.59 -12.33
C THR A 144 3.86 16.71 -13.13
N ILE A 145 2.73 16.92 -12.45
CA ILE A 145 1.41 17.06 -13.04
C ILE A 145 1.01 18.54 -13.04
N GLN A 146 0.49 19.01 -14.18
CA GLN A 146 -0.10 20.34 -14.37
C GLN A 146 -1.02 20.28 -15.59
N PHE A 147 -2.11 21.03 -15.58
CA PHE A 147 -2.97 21.26 -16.75
C PHE A 147 -3.72 22.57 -16.59
N ASP A 148 -3.79 23.42 -17.62
CA ASP A 148 -4.43 24.74 -17.51
C ASP A 148 -5.96 24.70 -17.56
N GLY A 149 -6.54 23.56 -17.93
CA GLY A 149 -7.98 23.38 -18.11
C GLY A 149 -8.49 23.89 -19.46
N ILE A 150 -9.69 23.47 -19.85
CA ILE A 150 -10.40 24.03 -21.00
C ILE A 150 -11.22 25.22 -20.49
N VAL A 151 -10.80 26.44 -20.85
CA VAL A 151 -11.37 27.69 -20.30
C VAL A 151 -11.34 27.68 -18.75
N GLY A 152 -10.26 27.11 -18.17
CA GLY A 152 -10.08 26.94 -16.72
C GLY A 152 -10.83 25.76 -16.09
N VAL A 153 -11.74 25.09 -16.80
CA VAL A 153 -12.43 23.89 -16.30
C VAL A 153 -11.47 22.70 -16.28
N GLY A 154 -11.42 21.96 -15.17
CA GLY A 154 -10.50 20.83 -14.99
C GLY A 154 -9.04 21.25 -14.78
N LYS A 155 -8.76 22.50 -14.43
CA LYS A 155 -7.41 23.01 -14.18
C LYS A 155 -6.73 22.27 -13.01
N ILE A 156 -5.48 21.86 -13.20
CA ILE A 156 -4.61 21.21 -12.22
C ILE A 156 -3.39 22.10 -11.97
N ALA A 157 -3.21 22.56 -10.73
CA ALA A 157 -2.03 23.33 -10.33
C ALA A 157 -0.75 22.50 -10.43
N GLN A 158 0.39 23.12 -10.77
CA GLN A 158 1.65 22.37 -10.92
C GLN A 158 2.08 21.75 -9.59
N THR A 159 2.12 20.43 -9.55
CA THR A 159 2.54 19.64 -8.37
C THR A 159 3.52 18.56 -8.80
N THR A 160 4.65 18.45 -8.08
CA THR A 160 5.67 17.42 -8.30
C THR A 160 5.59 16.38 -7.19
N PHE A 161 5.35 15.14 -7.58
CA PHE A 161 5.43 13.98 -6.71
C PHE A 161 6.81 13.33 -6.87
N PRO A 162 7.58 13.11 -5.79
CA PRO A 162 8.91 12.51 -5.90
C PRO A 162 8.81 11.09 -6.44
N TYR A 163 7.82 10.34 -5.95
CA TYR A 163 7.46 8.97 -6.30
C TYR A 163 6.03 8.71 -5.81
N TYR A 164 5.48 7.54 -6.15
CA TYR A 164 4.18 7.10 -5.62
C TYR A 164 4.32 5.80 -4.82
N PRO A 165 3.66 5.67 -3.65
CA PRO A 165 3.66 4.42 -2.89
C PRO A 165 2.97 3.32 -3.70
N PHE A 166 3.41 2.06 -3.57
CA PHE A 166 2.73 0.92 -4.19
C PHE A 166 2.94 -0.38 -3.40
N ILE A 167 2.09 -1.36 -3.69
CA ILE A 167 2.22 -2.75 -3.24
C ILE A 167 1.78 -3.70 -4.36
N SER A 168 2.51 -4.81 -4.52
CA SER A 168 2.32 -5.78 -5.59
C SER A 168 2.69 -7.20 -5.13
N PHE A 169 2.13 -8.20 -5.82
CA PHE A 169 2.22 -9.61 -5.42
C PHE A 169 2.66 -10.48 -6.60
N SER A 170 3.53 -11.47 -6.36
CA SER A 170 3.94 -12.44 -7.39
C SER A 170 2.87 -13.52 -7.63
N ASN A 171 2.01 -13.77 -6.63
CA ASN A 171 0.89 -14.69 -6.70
C ASN A 171 -0.42 -13.94 -6.47
N THR A 172 -1.41 -14.19 -7.33
CA THR A 172 -2.71 -13.51 -7.33
C THR A 172 -3.89 -14.49 -7.38
N GLU A 173 -5.09 -14.05 -6.99
CA GLU A 173 -6.35 -14.75 -7.20
C GLU A 173 -7.15 -14.12 -8.34
N THR A 174 -7.68 -14.97 -9.22
CA THR A 174 -8.53 -14.58 -10.36
C THR A 174 -9.84 -15.37 -10.41
N ASP A 175 -10.09 -16.27 -9.45
CA ASP A 175 -11.38 -16.93 -9.26
C ASP A 175 -12.30 -16.12 -8.31
N LEU A 176 -13.35 -15.52 -8.86
CA LEU A 176 -14.35 -14.76 -8.09
C LEU A 176 -15.11 -15.62 -7.07
N ASN A 177 -15.20 -16.94 -7.24
CA ASN A 177 -15.81 -17.83 -6.23
C ASN A 177 -15.00 -17.85 -4.93
N ARG A 178 -13.69 -17.57 -5.01
CA ARG A 178 -12.78 -17.51 -3.86
C ARG A 178 -12.64 -16.10 -3.27
N ILE A 179 -12.99 -15.08 -4.07
CA ILE A 179 -12.94 -13.65 -3.70
C ILE A 179 -14.31 -13.16 -3.19
N ALA A 180 -15.39 -13.89 -3.47
CA ALA A 180 -16.71 -13.56 -2.96
C ALA A 180 -16.73 -13.54 -1.42
N GLY A 181 -17.31 -12.49 -0.83
CA GLY A 181 -17.29 -12.28 0.60
C GLY A 181 -17.58 -10.84 1.02
N ASN A 182 -17.52 -10.60 2.34
CA ASN A 182 -17.68 -9.30 2.95
C ASN A 182 -16.34 -8.76 3.42
N TYR A 183 -16.08 -7.49 3.14
CA TYR A 183 -14.81 -6.82 3.39
C TYR A 183 -14.99 -5.47 4.07
N ASN A 184 -14.06 -5.13 4.95
CA ASN A 184 -13.78 -3.74 5.33
C ASN A 184 -12.73 -3.19 4.36
N GLN A 185 -12.86 -1.94 3.94
CA GLN A 185 -11.95 -1.26 3.02
C GLN A 185 -11.46 0.05 3.66
N LEU A 186 -10.15 0.27 3.67
CA LEU A 186 -9.50 1.51 4.10
C LEU A 186 -8.53 2.01 3.03
N GLY A 187 -8.48 3.31 2.77
CA GLY A 187 -7.61 3.88 1.74
C GLY A 187 -7.62 5.40 1.67
N TYR A 188 -6.95 5.94 0.66
CA TYR A 188 -7.03 7.35 0.30
C TYR A 188 -7.03 7.55 -1.22
N HIS A 189 -7.73 8.58 -1.67
CA HIS A 189 -7.68 9.11 -3.02
C HIS A 189 -7.22 10.59 -3.02
N GLN A 190 -6.86 11.11 -4.19
CA GLN A 190 -6.57 12.52 -4.44
C GLN A 190 -7.33 12.98 -5.69
N VAL A 191 -7.79 14.23 -5.69
CA VAL A 191 -8.49 14.85 -6.83
C VAL A 191 -7.67 16.05 -7.36
N PRO A 192 -6.80 15.86 -8.37
CA PRO A 192 -5.89 16.91 -8.85
C PRO A 192 -6.60 18.22 -9.26
N SER A 193 -7.71 18.13 -10.00
CA SER A 193 -8.50 19.27 -10.47
C SER A 193 -9.22 20.04 -9.35
N GLN A 194 -9.31 19.45 -8.15
CA GLN A 194 -9.82 20.08 -6.93
C GLN A 194 -8.66 20.43 -5.99
N ASN A 195 -7.56 20.95 -6.55
CA ASN A 195 -6.32 21.31 -5.85
C ASN A 195 -5.67 20.14 -5.08
N PHE A 196 -5.67 18.93 -5.66
CA PHE A 196 -5.17 17.70 -5.03
C PHE A 196 -5.85 17.38 -3.69
N SER A 197 -7.13 17.73 -3.57
CA SER A 197 -7.97 17.42 -2.40
C SER A 197 -7.86 15.94 -2.04
N GLN A 198 -7.42 15.65 -0.82
CA GLN A 198 -7.25 14.29 -0.31
C GLN A 198 -8.58 13.77 0.24
N GLN A 199 -8.97 12.57 -0.17
CA GLN A 199 -10.21 11.93 0.23
C GLN A 199 -9.91 10.61 0.94
N ALA A 200 -10.53 10.42 2.10
CA ALA A 200 -10.46 9.15 2.82
C ALA A 200 -11.41 8.13 2.19
N VAL A 201 -10.99 6.87 2.17
CA VAL A 201 -11.85 5.73 1.85
C VAL A 201 -11.99 4.90 3.12
N ASP A 202 -13.22 4.73 3.60
CA ASP A 202 -13.58 3.88 4.72
C ASP A 202 -14.96 3.30 4.42
N ALA A 203 -14.97 2.08 3.88
CA ALA A 203 -16.17 1.49 3.30
C ALA A 203 -16.33 0.02 3.74
N ARG A 204 -17.56 -0.48 3.57
CA ARG A 204 -17.87 -1.92 3.58
C ARG A 204 -18.19 -2.37 2.17
N PHE A 205 -17.65 -3.52 1.79
CA PHE A 205 -17.75 -4.06 0.43
C PHE A 205 -18.25 -5.50 0.48
N THR A 206 -19.29 -5.82 -0.27
CA THR A 206 -19.78 -7.19 -0.47
C THR A 206 -19.55 -7.57 -1.92
N ILE A 207 -18.76 -8.62 -2.17
CA ILE A 207 -18.46 -9.13 -3.52
C ILE A 207 -19.18 -10.47 -3.70
N ASN A 208 -19.89 -10.62 -4.82
CA ASN A 208 -20.52 -11.87 -5.24
C ASN A 208 -19.66 -12.62 -6.26
N ALA A 209 -19.86 -13.93 -6.37
CA ALA A 209 -19.07 -14.80 -7.24
C ALA A 209 -19.24 -14.53 -8.75
N ASP A 210 -20.28 -13.79 -9.16
CA ASP A 210 -20.51 -13.35 -10.55
C ASP A 210 -19.84 -12.00 -10.91
N GLY A 211 -19.15 -11.41 -9.93
CA GLY A 211 -18.47 -10.11 -10.00
C GLY A 211 -19.35 -8.92 -9.59
N THR A 212 -20.65 -9.11 -9.34
CA THR A 212 -21.48 -8.03 -8.80
C THR A 212 -21.04 -7.69 -7.38
N TYR A 213 -21.25 -6.44 -6.96
CA TYR A 213 -20.85 -5.98 -5.63
C TYR A 213 -21.74 -4.87 -5.10
N THR A 214 -21.66 -4.66 -3.78
CA THR A 214 -22.24 -3.51 -3.10
C THR A 214 -21.17 -2.84 -2.24
N GLU A 215 -21.02 -1.52 -2.39
CA GLU A 215 -20.11 -0.67 -1.63
C GLU A 215 -20.93 0.28 -0.74
N CYS A 216 -20.62 0.36 0.55
CA CYS A 216 -21.25 1.28 1.49
C CYS A 216 -20.18 2.16 2.14
N ASP A 217 -20.14 3.45 1.81
CA ASP A 217 -19.23 4.43 2.41
C ASP A 217 -19.65 4.73 3.87
N ASN A 218 -18.75 4.47 4.81
CA ASN A 218 -19.00 4.73 6.23
C ASN A 218 -18.80 6.22 6.60
N LEU A 219 -18.22 7.04 5.70
CA LEU A 219 -17.98 8.46 5.94
C LEU A 219 -19.16 9.37 5.55
N GLY A 220 -20.09 8.87 4.75
CA GLY A 220 -21.26 9.63 4.29
C GLY A 220 -20.96 10.63 3.16
N VAL A 221 -19.79 10.56 2.54
CA VAL A 221 -19.34 11.47 1.48
C VAL A 221 -19.79 10.95 0.12
N LYS A 222 -19.47 9.68 -0.17
CA LYS A 222 -19.83 9.04 -1.44
C LYS A 222 -21.32 8.72 -1.45
N ASN A 223 -22.06 9.25 -2.41
CA ASN A 223 -23.51 9.05 -2.55
C ASN A 223 -24.30 9.33 -1.24
N GLY A 224 -23.82 10.28 -0.42
CA GLY A 224 -24.42 10.59 0.89
C GLY A 224 -24.39 9.42 1.90
N GLY A 225 -23.47 8.45 1.72
CA GLY A 225 -23.39 7.22 2.52
C GLY A 225 -24.39 6.12 2.11
N ALA A 226 -25.25 6.37 1.13
CA ALA A 226 -26.15 5.34 0.62
C ALA A 226 -25.37 4.32 -0.23
N CYS A 227 -25.52 3.03 0.07
CA CYS A 227 -24.77 1.97 -0.60
C CYS A 227 -24.98 1.97 -2.13
N LEU A 228 -23.89 1.87 -2.87
CA LEU A 228 -23.87 1.73 -4.32
C LEU A 228 -23.71 0.26 -4.70
N THR A 229 -24.75 -0.30 -5.33
CA THR A 229 -24.70 -1.66 -5.90
C THR A 229 -24.36 -1.61 -7.37
N SER A 230 -23.56 -2.57 -7.83
CA SER A 230 -23.13 -2.67 -9.22
C SER A 230 -24.30 -2.82 -10.19
N SER A 231 -24.27 -2.07 -11.28
CA SER A 231 -25.33 -2.06 -12.30
C SER A 231 -24.75 -2.23 -13.72
N ALA A 232 -25.59 -2.17 -14.74
CA ALA A 232 -25.13 -2.20 -16.14
C ALA A 232 -24.44 -0.90 -16.59
N THR A 233 -24.63 0.22 -15.87
CA THR A 233 -24.18 1.56 -16.31
C THR A 233 -23.24 2.25 -15.31
N VAL A 234 -23.49 2.09 -14.01
CA VAL A 234 -22.72 2.68 -12.89
C VAL A 234 -22.15 1.56 -12.01
N ASN A 235 -20.91 1.72 -11.53
CA ASN A 235 -20.20 0.74 -10.72
C ASN A 235 -20.27 -0.67 -11.35
N GLN A 236 -19.97 -0.80 -12.65
CA GLN A 236 -20.20 -2.06 -13.37
C GLN A 236 -19.51 -3.25 -12.71
N LYS A 237 -20.09 -4.44 -12.81
CA LYS A 237 -19.56 -5.64 -12.13
C LYS A 237 -18.07 -5.85 -12.41
N LEU A 238 -17.37 -6.43 -11.44
CA LEU A 238 -15.94 -6.77 -11.56
C LEU A 238 -15.75 -7.79 -12.69
N THR A 239 -14.90 -7.43 -13.65
CA THR A 239 -14.57 -8.26 -14.81
C THR A 239 -13.07 -8.52 -14.87
N LEU A 240 -12.67 -9.77 -15.09
CA LEU A 240 -11.26 -10.13 -15.19
C LEU A 240 -10.64 -9.48 -16.44
N ARG A 241 -9.49 -8.84 -16.27
CA ARG A 241 -8.76 -8.22 -17.38
C ARG A 241 -8.03 -9.27 -18.23
N GLY A 242 -7.91 -9.01 -19.53
CA GLY A 242 -7.13 -9.85 -20.44
C GLY A 242 -5.62 -9.62 -20.40
N ASP A 243 -5.15 -8.48 -19.88
CA ASP A 243 -3.74 -8.07 -19.86
C ASP A 243 -3.07 -8.25 -18.48
N ALA A 244 -3.85 -8.48 -17.42
CA ALA A 244 -3.38 -8.55 -16.03
C ALA A 244 -4.23 -9.49 -15.18
N PRO A 245 -3.66 -10.17 -14.16
CA PRO A 245 -4.43 -10.93 -13.16
C PRO A 245 -5.08 -9.97 -12.14
N ALA A 246 -6.00 -9.14 -12.62
CA ALA A 246 -6.73 -8.14 -11.87
C ALA A 246 -8.12 -7.94 -12.47
N PHE A 247 -9.07 -7.45 -11.68
CA PHE A 247 -10.43 -7.15 -12.11
C PHE A 247 -10.59 -5.66 -12.37
N THR A 248 -11.45 -5.27 -13.32
CA THR A 248 -11.86 -3.87 -13.53
C THR A 248 -13.37 -3.72 -13.33
N THR A 249 -13.78 -2.62 -12.72
CA THR A 249 -15.16 -2.11 -12.67
C THR A 249 -15.20 -0.77 -13.40
N LEU A 250 -16.05 -0.64 -14.42
CA LEU A 250 -16.20 0.57 -15.24
C LEU A 250 -17.23 1.52 -14.63
N ASN A 251 -17.05 2.83 -14.89
CA ASN A 251 -17.83 3.91 -14.31
C ASN A 251 -17.95 3.81 -12.78
N TYR A 252 -16.82 3.53 -12.15
CA TYR A 252 -16.69 3.43 -10.71
C TYR A 252 -16.77 4.84 -10.11
N GLN A 253 -17.82 5.10 -9.33
CA GLN A 253 -18.07 6.43 -8.80
C GLN A 253 -16.90 6.90 -7.91
N PRO A 254 -16.47 8.17 -8.04
CA PRO A 254 -15.49 8.77 -7.15
C PRO A 254 -16.06 8.93 -5.72
N GLN A 255 -15.19 9.16 -4.75
CA GLN A 255 -15.53 9.44 -3.36
C GLN A 255 -16.22 10.81 -3.25
N VAL A 256 -15.74 11.82 -4.00
CA VAL A 256 -16.38 13.13 -4.16
C VAL A 256 -16.81 13.39 -5.60
N PRO A 257 -17.84 14.23 -5.86
CA PRO A 257 -18.27 14.52 -7.23
C PRO A 257 -17.13 15.01 -8.13
N ALA A 258 -17.04 14.41 -9.32
CA ALA A 258 -16.08 14.79 -10.35
C ALA A 258 -16.26 16.25 -10.80
N THR A 259 -15.16 16.92 -11.15
CA THR A 259 -15.18 18.30 -11.66
C THR A 259 -15.94 18.40 -12.98
N VAL A 260 -15.79 17.38 -13.86
CA VAL A 260 -16.66 17.15 -15.01
C VAL A 260 -16.84 15.64 -15.20
N SER A 261 -18.04 15.12 -14.93
CA SER A 261 -18.36 13.71 -15.11
C SER A 261 -18.39 13.29 -16.59
N SER A 262 -17.95 12.07 -16.89
CA SER A 262 -18.15 11.48 -18.22
C SER A 262 -19.61 11.11 -18.46
N LEU A 263 -20.12 11.41 -19.65
CA LEU A 263 -21.42 10.90 -20.13
C LEU A 263 -21.31 9.50 -20.74
N ASP A 264 -20.09 9.04 -21.03
CA ASP A 264 -19.78 7.70 -21.55
C ASP A 264 -19.18 6.85 -20.41
N PRO A 265 -19.88 5.80 -19.93
CA PRO A 265 -19.38 4.91 -18.88
C PRO A 265 -18.03 4.23 -19.18
N ALA A 266 -17.68 4.05 -20.46
CA ALA A 266 -16.39 3.47 -20.86
C ALA A 266 -15.22 4.48 -20.76
N LYS A 267 -15.53 5.79 -20.69
CA LYS A 267 -14.57 6.90 -20.53
C LYS A 267 -14.61 7.55 -19.15
N ALA A 268 -15.45 7.04 -18.23
CA ALA A 268 -15.47 7.44 -16.83
C ALA A 268 -14.30 6.80 -16.05
N GLY A 269 -14.06 7.28 -14.83
CA GLY A 269 -13.12 6.64 -13.90
C GLY A 269 -13.48 5.18 -13.63
N LYS A 270 -12.46 4.38 -13.35
CA LYS A 270 -12.56 2.91 -13.22
C LYS A 270 -11.88 2.43 -11.95
N GLY A 271 -12.49 1.46 -11.29
CA GLY A 271 -11.88 0.75 -10.16
C GLY A 271 -11.12 -0.47 -10.67
N VAL A 272 -9.96 -0.78 -10.08
CA VAL A 272 -9.21 -1.99 -10.39
C VAL A 272 -8.87 -2.72 -9.10
N MET A 273 -9.23 -4.00 -9.03
CA MET A 273 -9.00 -4.88 -7.88
C MET A 273 -7.91 -5.90 -8.21
N ILE A 274 -6.82 -5.85 -7.45
CA ILE A 274 -5.71 -6.82 -7.49
C ILE A 274 -5.79 -7.66 -6.22
N VAL A 275 -5.98 -8.97 -6.33
CA VAL A 275 -6.06 -9.85 -5.15
C VAL A 275 -4.78 -10.64 -4.99
N GLY A 276 -3.90 -10.20 -4.09
CA GLY A 276 -2.67 -10.91 -3.75
C GLY A 276 -2.93 -12.19 -2.94
N LYS A 277 -1.98 -13.13 -2.98
CA LYS A 277 -1.94 -14.33 -2.12
C LYS A 277 -0.70 -14.28 -1.24
N LEU A 278 -0.87 -14.03 0.06
CA LEU A 278 0.20 -14.00 1.06
C LEU A 278 -0.18 -14.80 2.30
N TYR A 279 0.75 -15.59 2.82
CA TYR A 279 0.57 -16.44 4.01
C TYR A 279 -0.73 -17.29 4.00
N GLY A 280 -1.10 -17.78 2.82
CA GLY A 280 -2.31 -18.60 2.62
C GLY A 280 -3.64 -17.82 2.58
N GLN A 281 -3.61 -16.49 2.68
CA GLN A 281 -4.79 -15.61 2.69
C GLN A 281 -4.81 -14.68 1.48
N LEU A 282 -6.00 -14.13 1.19
CA LEU A 282 -6.21 -13.15 0.12
C LEU A 282 -5.98 -11.73 0.64
N VAL A 283 -5.24 -10.94 -0.12
CA VAL A 283 -4.96 -9.51 0.14
C VAL A 283 -5.48 -8.68 -1.02
N PRO A 284 -6.77 -8.27 -1.03
CA PRO A 284 -7.29 -7.39 -2.06
C PRO A 284 -6.79 -5.95 -1.88
N ILE A 285 -6.19 -5.43 -2.93
CA ILE A 285 -5.83 -4.03 -3.10
C ILE A 285 -6.76 -3.48 -4.18
N PHE A 286 -7.42 -2.36 -3.89
CA PHE A 286 -8.36 -1.72 -4.80
C PHE A 286 -7.88 -0.30 -5.08
N ILE A 287 -7.59 0.00 -6.34
CA ILE A 287 -7.19 1.33 -6.81
C ILE A 287 -8.32 1.99 -7.60
N ARG A 288 -8.39 3.32 -7.53
CA ARG A 288 -9.17 4.12 -8.48
C ARG A 288 -8.24 4.71 -9.54
N VAL A 289 -8.57 4.48 -10.80
CA VAL A 289 -7.92 5.11 -11.96
C VAL A 289 -8.85 6.22 -12.44
N GLY A 290 -8.43 7.48 -12.26
CA GLY A 290 -9.14 8.65 -12.76
C GLY A 290 -9.20 8.69 -14.29
N ALA A 291 -10.12 9.48 -14.82
CA ALA A 291 -10.31 9.71 -16.24
C ALA A 291 -10.39 11.21 -16.55
N ALA A 292 -9.70 11.62 -17.61
CA ALA A 292 -9.72 12.99 -18.11
C ALA A 292 -9.69 13.01 -19.64
N ASN A 293 -10.38 13.97 -20.24
CA ASN A 293 -10.35 14.22 -21.67
C ASN A 293 -10.28 15.71 -21.93
N SER A 294 -9.29 16.14 -22.73
CA SER A 294 -9.18 17.50 -23.24
C SER A 294 -9.29 17.60 -24.77
N ASP A 295 -9.46 16.47 -25.47
CA ASP A 295 -9.63 16.45 -26.92
C ASP A 295 -11.12 16.45 -27.27
N LEU A 296 -11.58 17.58 -27.80
CA LEU A 296 -12.98 17.77 -28.21
C LEU A 296 -13.38 16.89 -29.41
N THR A 297 -12.40 16.35 -30.16
CA THR A 297 -12.65 15.38 -31.24
C THR A 297 -12.86 13.96 -30.70
N ALA A 298 -12.29 13.65 -29.53
CA ALA A 298 -12.46 12.37 -28.84
C ALA A 298 -13.75 12.28 -27.98
N GLY A 299 -14.41 13.41 -27.75
CA GLY A 299 -15.67 13.52 -27.00
C GLY A 299 -15.79 14.83 -26.21
N PRO A 300 -16.83 14.98 -25.37
CA PRO A 300 -16.91 16.11 -24.44
C PRO A 300 -15.72 16.10 -23.46
N PRO A 301 -15.36 17.25 -22.86
CA PRO A 301 -14.39 17.31 -21.78
C PRO A 301 -14.77 16.39 -20.61
N VAL A 302 -13.78 15.78 -19.97
CA VAL A 302 -13.94 14.97 -18.75
C VAL A 302 -12.86 15.36 -17.77
N ALA A 303 -13.23 15.47 -16.49
CA ALA A 303 -12.36 15.74 -15.35
C ALA A 303 -12.91 14.97 -14.13
N ASP A 304 -12.82 13.65 -14.22
CA ASP A 304 -13.08 12.66 -13.17
C ASP A 304 -11.72 12.08 -12.73
N ASP A 305 -10.80 12.97 -12.36
CA ASP A 305 -9.39 12.70 -12.14
C ASP A 305 -9.07 12.18 -10.73
N GLU A 306 -10.10 11.81 -9.94
CA GLU A 306 -9.90 11.16 -8.65
C GLU A 306 -9.16 9.84 -8.82
N SER A 307 -8.01 9.69 -8.16
CA SER A 307 -7.20 8.47 -8.19
C SER A 307 -6.60 8.14 -6.84
N GLY A 308 -6.27 6.87 -6.60
CA GLY A 308 -5.59 6.45 -5.37
C GLY A 308 -5.69 4.97 -5.08
N ILE A 309 -5.46 4.60 -3.82
CA ILE A 309 -5.31 3.23 -3.35
C ILE A 309 -6.04 2.97 -2.04
N SER A 310 -6.59 1.77 -1.94
CA SER A 310 -7.16 1.21 -0.73
C SER A 310 -6.78 -0.26 -0.58
N MET A 311 -6.78 -0.73 0.66
CA MET A 311 -6.67 -2.14 1.00
C MET A 311 -8.03 -2.63 1.52
N MET A 312 -8.34 -3.89 1.27
CA MET A 312 -9.52 -4.57 1.80
C MET A 312 -9.08 -5.72 2.70
N ALA A 313 -9.89 -6.04 3.71
CA ALA A 313 -9.69 -7.21 4.57
C ALA A 313 -11.04 -7.88 4.85
N PRO A 314 -11.12 -9.23 4.89
CA PRO A 314 -12.36 -9.93 5.21
C PRO A 314 -12.95 -9.49 6.56
N VAL A 315 -14.29 -9.42 6.63
CA VAL A 315 -15.01 -9.14 7.88
C VAL A 315 -14.89 -10.34 8.81
N GLY A 316 -14.05 -10.23 9.84
CA GLY A 316 -13.85 -11.27 10.85
C GLY A 316 -13.01 -10.76 12.02
N ASN A 317 -13.30 -11.19 13.24
CA ASN A 317 -12.64 -10.66 14.44
C ASN A 317 -11.14 -10.97 14.46
N VAL A 318 -10.31 -9.93 14.59
CA VAL A 318 -8.87 -10.06 14.79
C VAL A 318 -8.59 -10.15 16.30
N ALA A 319 -7.84 -11.16 16.73
CA ALA A 319 -7.43 -11.30 18.13
C ALA A 319 -6.19 -10.44 18.43
N GLN A 320 -6.13 -9.84 19.63
CA GLN A 320 -4.91 -9.20 20.14
C GLN A 320 -3.74 -10.19 20.11
N GLY A 321 -2.54 -9.75 19.72
CA GLY A 321 -1.37 -10.62 19.58
C GLY A 321 -1.28 -11.40 18.26
N SER A 322 -2.40 -11.59 17.53
CA SER A 322 -2.38 -12.41 16.29
C SER A 322 -1.65 -11.74 15.11
N GLN A 323 -1.50 -10.41 15.16
CA GLN A 323 -0.86 -9.59 14.14
C GLN A 323 0.46 -8.98 14.64
N ASP A 324 1.03 -9.53 15.72
CA ASP A 324 2.33 -9.08 16.21
C ASP A 324 3.41 -9.35 15.16
N GLY A 325 4.36 -8.41 15.07
CA GLY A 325 5.45 -8.42 14.11
C GLY A 325 5.87 -7.04 13.63
N GLU A 326 6.89 -7.03 12.78
CA GLU A 326 7.39 -5.87 12.05
C GLU A 326 6.85 -5.88 10.61
N TYR A 327 6.50 -4.70 10.13
CA TYR A 327 5.92 -4.48 8.80
C TYR A 327 6.61 -3.29 8.13
N THR A 328 6.79 -3.31 6.81
CA THR A 328 7.30 -2.15 6.06
C THR A 328 6.29 -1.67 5.01
N GLY A 329 6.28 -0.37 4.76
CA GLY A 329 5.36 0.28 3.83
C GLY A 329 5.77 1.71 3.49
N VAL A 330 4.92 2.38 2.72
CA VAL A 330 5.03 3.82 2.41
C VAL A 330 3.67 4.45 2.64
N ASP A 331 3.63 5.62 3.27
CA ASP A 331 2.40 6.33 3.61
C ASP A 331 1.95 7.34 2.53
N SER A 332 0.74 7.87 2.68
CA SER A 332 0.15 8.90 1.81
C SER A 332 0.88 10.24 1.84
N THR A 333 1.81 10.43 2.79
CA THR A 333 2.75 11.57 2.86
C THR A 333 4.09 11.27 2.19
N PHE A 334 4.18 10.14 1.48
CA PHE A 334 5.36 9.63 0.78
C PHE A 334 6.53 9.29 1.72
N ASN A 335 6.27 8.96 2.99
CA ASN A 335 7.30 8.57 3.93
C ASN A 335 7.37 7.04 4.07
N TYR A 336 8.59 6.51 4.13
CA TYR A 336 8.85 5.11 4.44
C TYR A 336 8.49 4.84 5.90
N ARG A 337 7.85 3.70 6.18
CA ARG A 337 7.41 3.31 7.53
C ARG A 337 7.81 1.88 7.84
N ALA A 338 8.58 1.70 8.91
CA ALA A 338 8.59 0.45 9.66
C ALA A 338 7.53 0.53 10.76
N THR A 339 6.61 -0.43 10.83
CA THR A 339 5.59 -0.50 11.88
C THR A 339 5.83 -1.74 12.72
N ALA A 340 6.17 -1.53 13.99
CA ALA A 340 6.25 -2.60 14.98
C ALA A 340 4.90 -2.70 15.71
N LEU A 341 4.28 -3.88 15.71
CA LEU A 341 3.03 -4.18 16.39
C LEU A 341 3.27 -5.23 17.47
N VAL A 342 2.89 -4.91 18.71
CA VAL A 342 2.99 -5.82 19.87
C VAL A 342 1.73 -5.71 20.74
N GLY A 343 0.93 -6.76 20.79
CA GLY A 343 -0.26 -6.86 21.60
C GLY A 343 -1.29 -5.77 21.29
N ALA A 344 -1.44 -4.80 22.21
CA ALA A 344 -2.38 -3.69 22.12
C ALA A 344 -1.72 -2.35 21.72
N GLN A 345 -0.49 -2.39 21.20
CA GLN A 345 0.26 -1.21 20.79
C GLN A 345 0.86 -1.40 19.40
N ALA A 346 0.99 -0.30 18.67
CA ALA A 346 1.81 -0.22 17.47
C ALA A 346 2.65 1.06 17.49
N THR A 347 3.83 1.04 16.89
CA THR A 347 4.61 2.26 16.63
C THR A 347 5.09 2.26 15.19
N MET A 348 4.76 3.31 14.46
CA MET A 348 5.29 3.56 13.12
C MET A 348 6.55 4.42 13.24
N LEU A 349 7.65 4.01 12.63
CA LEU A 349 8.97 4.63 12.67
C LEU A 349 9.41 4.99 11.25
N ASP A 350 10.27 5.99 11.10
CA ASP A 350 11.10 6.10 9.90
C ASP A 350 12.17 4.99 9.95
N PRO A 351 12.21 4.04 9.01
CA PRO A 351 13.16 2.94 9.05
C PRO A 351 14.62 3.38 8.85
N PHE A 352 14.86 4.55 8.25
CA PHE A 352 16.21 5.11 8.07
C PHE A 352 16.66 6.01 9.23
N ASN A 353 15.72 6.40 10.09
CA ASN A 353 15.94 7.28 11.24
C ASN A 353 15.25 6.74 12.51
N ALA A 354 15.27 5.42 12.73
CA ALA A 354 14.44 4.75 13.73
C ALA A 354 14.65 5.21 15.19
N SER A 355 15.79 5.84 15.50
CA SER A 355 16.10 6.45 16.80
C SER A 355 15.46 7.84 17.01
N GLN A 356 14.92 8.47 15.96
CA GLN A 356 14.32 9.80 16.04
C GLN A 356 12.87 9.72 16.49
N ALA A 357 12.64 9.78 17.80
CA ALA A 357 11.29 9.72 18.40
C ALA A 357 10.30 10.77 17.85
N ALA A 358 10.78 11.91 17.35
CA ALA A 358 9.93 12.94 16.72
C ALA A 358 9.31 12.51 15.36
N LEU A 359 9.87 11.48 14.71
CA LEU A 359 9.33 10.88 13.48
C LEU A 359 8.40 9.68 13.77
N ALA A 360 8.32 9.25 15.03
CA ALA A 360 7.55 8.11 15.46
C ALA A 360 6.05 8.45 15.62
N ARG A 361 5.18 7.50 15.26
CA ARG A 361 3.73 7.56 15.49
C ARG A 361 3.31 6.38 16.38
N PRO A 362 3.39 6.52 17.70
CA PRO A 362 2.89 5.51 18.65
C PRO A 362 1.35 5.52 18.72
N LEU A 363 0.76 4.33 18.74
CA LEU A 363 -0.68 4.07 18.69
C LEU A 363 -1.09 3.08 19.80
N ASN A 364 -2.16 3.41 20.51
CA ASN A 364 -2.94 2.44 21.29
C ASN A 364 -3.97 1.77 20.37
N LEU A 365 -4.11 0.44 20.48
CA LEU A 365 -5.00 -0.38 19.67
C LEU A 365 -6.16 -0.90 20.52
N ASP A 366 -7.39 -0.64 20.08
CA ASP A 366 -8.61 -1.12 20.72
C ASP A 366 -9.22 -2.29 19.93
N PHE A 367 -9.04 -3.49 20.50
CA PHE A 367 -9.55 -4.75 19.97
C PHE A 367 -11.02 -5.03 20.30
N THR A 368 -11.72 -4.11 21.00
CA THR A 368 -13.18 -4.17 21.21
C THR A 368 -13.92 -3.80 19.91
N GLN A 369 -13.98 -4.78 19.02
CA GLN A 369 -14.51 -4.67 17.67
C GLN A 369 -16.04 -4.55 17.68
N SER A 370 -16.55 -3.32 17.57
CA SER A 370 -17.94 -3.04 17.23
C SER A 370 -18.25 -3.30 15.75
N VAL A 371 -17.21 -3.28 14.90
CA VAL A 371 -17.24 -3.75 13.51
C VAL A 371 -16.19 -4.87 13.39
N PRO A 372 -16.57 -6.13 13.08
CA PRO A 372 -15.64 -7.24 12.98
C PRO A 372 -14.52 -6.97 11.97
N GLY A 373 -13.27 -7.14 12.39
CA GLY A 373 -12.09 -6.91 11.56
C GLY A 373 -11.56 -5.48 11.53
N VAL A 374 -12.19 -4.54 12.25
CA VAL A 374 -11.73 -3.15 12.37
C VAL A 374 -11.23 -2.87 13.78
N ILE A 375 -9.91 -2.73 13.93
CA ILE A 375 -9.26 -2.32 15.18
C ILE A 375 -9.24 -0.79 15.23
N ARG A 376 -9.86 -0.20 16.25
CA ARG A 376 -9.84 1.26 16.44
C ARG A 376 -8.50 1.70 17.02
N THR A 377 -7.98 2.86 16.64
CA THR A 377 -6.67 3.34 17.10
C THR A 377 -6.70 4.78 17.60
N THR A 378 -5.95 5.04 18.66
CA THR A 378 -5.73 6.39 19.21
C THR A 378 -4.23 6.65 19.32
N GLN A 379 -3.74 7.77 18.79
CA GLN A 379 -2.33 8.16 18.98
C GLN A 379 -2.04 8.35 20.48
N THR A 380 -0.89 7.89 20.98
CA THR A 380 -0.61 7.96 22.43
C THR A 380 -0.37 9.38 22.95
N SER A 381 -0.20 10.34 22.04
CA SER A 381 -0.14 11.79 22.30
C SER A 381 -1.51 12.43 22.49
N ALA A 382 -2.61 11.74 22.16
CA ALA A 382 -3.95 12.26 22.34
C ALA A 382 -4.32 12.37 23.84
N PRO A 383 -5.11 13.38 24.24
CA PRO A 383 -5.63 13.48 25.61
C PRO A 383 -6.32 12.20 26.10
N ALA A 384 -6.20 11.93 27.41
CA ALA A 384 -6.87 10.80 28.02
C ALA A 384 -8.40 10.89 27.81
N GLY A 385 -9.00 9.81 27.29
CA GLY A 385 -10.43 9.79 26.93
C GLY A 385 -10.77 10.31 25.54
N SER A 386 -9.80 10.73 24.73
CA SER A 386 -10.04 11.05 23.31
C SER A 386 -10.63 9.87 22.54
N ALA A 387 -11.64 10.15 21.71
CA ALA A 387 -12.20 9.17 20.79
C ALA A 387 -11.13 8.71 19.78
N PRO A 388 -11.10 7.41 19.40
CA PRO A 388 -10.20 6.92 18.37
C PRO A 388 -10.41 7.62 17.02
N THR A 389 -9.33 8.09 16.42
CA THR A 389 -9.33 8.77 15.10
C THR A 389 -8.96 7.82 13.96
N GLY A 390 -8.36 6.68 14.27
CA GLY A 390 -7.87 5.74 13.26
C GLY A 390 -8.48 4.34 13.34
N LYS A 391 -8.22 3.58 12.27
CA LYS A 391 -8.73 2.24 11.99
C LYS A 391 -7.63 1.39 11.35
N LEU A 392 -7.43 0.19 11.86
CA LEU A 392 -6.56 -0.84 11.27
C LEU A 392 -7.40 -2.03 10.80
N ILE A 393 -7.07 -2.54 9.63
CA ILE A 393 -7.58 -3.81 9.07
C ILE A 393 -6.41 -4.72 8.70
N PHE A 394 -6.59 -6.04 8.79
CA PHE A 394 -5.52 -7.03 8.60
C PHE A 394 -5.94 -8.19 7.71
N THR A 395 -5.06 -8.62 6.79
CA THR A 395 -5.17 -9.90 6.08
C THR A 395 -3.83 -10.31 5.47
N GLY A 396 -3.52 -11.61 5.39
CA GLY A 396 -2.33 -12.15 4.72
C GLY A 396 -1.00 -11.62 5.25
N LYS A 397 -0.92 -11.34 6.56
CA LYS A 397 0.20 -10.62 7.19
C LYS A 397 0.51 -9.29 6.47
N THR A 398 -0.53 -8.57 6.11
CA THR A 398 -0.50 -7.15 5.70
C THR A 398 -1.53 -6.38 6.52
N PHE A 399 -1.36 -5.06 6.63
CA PHE A 399 -2.34 -4.17 7.25
C PHE A 399 -2.60 -2.93 6.41
N GLY A 400 -3.81 -2.39 6.51
CA GLY A 400 -4.18 -1.06 6.03
C GLY A 400 -4.52 -0.16 7.22
N PHE A 401 -3.96 1.05 7.29
CA PHE A 401 -4.15 1.97 8.41
C PHE A 401 -4.79 3.29 7.96
N LEU A 402 -6.07 3.47 8.28
CA LEU A 402 -6.83 4.72 8.35
C LEU A 402 -6.40 5.61 9.54
N ASP A 403 -5.99 6.87 9.39
CA ASP A 403 -6.09 7.85 10.48
C ASP A 403 -6.69 9.19 10.02
N MET A 404 -7.80 9.56 10.69
CA MET A 404 -8.63 10.74 10.42
C MET A 404 -8.40 11.88 11.43
N SER A 405 -7.26 11.89 12.14
CA SER A 405 -6.93 12.98 13.08
C SER A 405 -6.85 14.36 12.40
N ASP A 406 -6.51 14.40 11.11
CA ASP A 406 -6.76 15.53 10.21
C ASP A 406 -7.68 15.05 9.08
N THR A 407 -8.94 15.51 9.09
CA THR A 407 -9.94 15.12 8.10
C THR A 407 -9.73 15.75 6.72
N LYS A 408 -8.84 16.75 6.60
CA LYS A 408 -8.47 17.39 5.32
C LYS A 408 -7.27 16.72 4.66
N ASN A 409 -6.42 16.07 5.45
CA ASN A 409 -5.22 15.36 4.98
C ASN A 409 -5.20 13.95 5.61
N PRO A 410 -6.15 13.07 5.24
CA PRO A 410 -6.26 11.73 5.80
C PRO A 410 -4.95 10.95 5.60
N TYR A 411 -4.42 10.44 6.71
CA TYR A 411 -3.23 9.63 6.68
C TYR A 411 -3.61 8.20 6.34
N PHE A 412 -2.94 7.61 5.34
CA PHE A 412 -3.09 6.20 4.99
C PHE A 412 -1.74 5.52 4.79
N THR A 413 -1.64 4.24 5.13
CA THR A 413 -0.55 3.38 4.61
C THR A 413 -1.02 1.93 4.49
N VAL A 414 -0.29 1.17 3.66
CA VAL A 414 -0.31 -0.30 3.66
C VAL A 414 1.06 -0.80 4.09
N GLY A 415 1.11 -1.66 5.10
CA GLY A 415 2.31 -2.35 5.54
C GLY A 415 2.25 -3.84 5.21
N ALA A 416 3.35 -4.40 4.67
CA ALA A 416 3.52 -5.83 4.51
C ALA A 416 4.52 -6.36 5.55
N PHE A 417 4.24 -7.54 6.11
CA PHE A 417 5.04 -8.16 7.17
C PHE A 417 6.47 -8.50 6.71
N VAL A 418 7.39 -8.32 7.65
CA VAL A 418 8.83 -8.39 7.48
C VAL A 418 9.43 -9.42 8.45
N GLN A 419 9.08 -9.36 9.75
CA GLN A 419 9.64 -10.25 10.79
C GLN A 419 8.66 -10.50 11.94
#